data_AF-F0LN17-F1
#
_entry.id   AF-F0LN17-F1
#
_cell.length_a   1.000
_cell.length_b   1.000
_cell.length_c   1.000
_cell.angle_alpha   90.00
_cell.angle_beta   90.00
_cell.angle_gamma   90.00
#
_symmetry.space_group_name_H-M   'P 1'
#
loop_
_entity.id
_entity.type
_entity.pdbx_description
1 polymer ?
#
loop_
_entity_poly.entity_id
_entity_poly.type
_entity_poly.pdbx_seq_one_letter_code
_entity_poly.pdbx_strand_id
1 'polypeptide(L)'
;MGHNFRFCPYCGGELKENYKFCPYCGKPLESSESIEKPISESAVVKEHIQQISDRPKEEFSLSYIPRGKPEPKKVKRKVKVTGVDKDLRFNGSKGTKFGKLTLNEALALFERLPREYPYFSEDANPIVFELNDGALRIGLRTDGQYQITSVLPIRGTVIGFTLLEHASFEEALGAIERFYKEKDFCKNAYYAKERYLEKQEVREGKYLLKMPGIFVRYDGDVKIPSVLYLTAKGLEFYGHEGIYYSMEIPENLPYFAREGIRRIKFNKKRTEMEVTYVDDSGKKGKFTYVFLIPEEGDRYYQVLSSHFPGKVKIGGWF
;
A
#
# COMPACT_ATOMS: atom_id res chain seq x y z
N MET A 1 -21.33 39.83 10.56
CA MET A 1 -22.16 38.73 11.09
C MET A 1 -21.58 37.44 10.53
N GLY A 2 -20.84 36.68 11.35
CA GLY A 2 -20.24 35.42 10.92
C GLY A 2 -21.27 34.29 11.03
N HIS A 3 -21.52 33.58 9.94
CA HIS A 3 -22.33 32.37 9.96
C HIS A 3 -21.43 31.18 10.33
N ASN A 4 -21.76 30.48 11.41
CA ASN A 4 -21.10 29.25 11.83
C ASN A 4 -21.66 28.10 10.98
N PHE A 5 -20.90 27.66 9.98
CA PHE A 5 -21.26 26.49 9.18
C PHE A 5 -20.60 25.25 9.78
N ARG A 6 -21.39 24.20 10.03
CA ARG A 6 -20.90 22.87 10.45
C ARG A 6 -21.03 21.91 9.26
N PHE A 7 -20.22 20.87 9.17
CA PHE A 7 -20.32 19.89 8.08
C PHE A 7 -20.61 18.49 8.64
N CYS A 8 -21.39 17.70 7.91
CA CYS A 8 -21.71 16.33 8.32
C CYS A 8 -20.44 15.46 8.28
N PRO A 9 -20.06 14.80 9.39
CA PRO A 9 -18.84 13.98 9.44
C PRO A 9 -18.93 12.70 8.58
N TYR A 10 -20.14 12.32 8.17
CA TYR A 10 -20.36 11.09 7.39
C TYR A 10 -20.36 11.31 5.88
N CYS A 11 -20.79 12.48 5.40
CA CYS A 11 -20.95 12.73 3.96
C CYS A 11 -20.40 14.08 3.47
N GLY A 12 -19.94 14.96 4.38
CA GLY A 12 -19.40 16.27 4.02
C GLY A 12 -20.43 17.31 3.58
N GLY A 13 -21.74 17.04 3.69
CA GLY A 13 -22.79 17.99 3.38
C GLY A 13 -22.81 19.16 4.37
N GLU A 14 -23.06 20.37 3.87
CA GLU A 14 -23.12 21.59 4.68
C GLU A 14 -24.34 21.57 5.61
N LEU A 15 -24.09 21.72 6.90
CA LEU A 15 -25.11 21.77 7.93
C LEU A 15 -25.23 23.20 8.44
N LYS A 16 -26.48 23.69 8.41
CA LYS A 16 -26.85 24.85 9.22
C LYS A 16 -26.81 24.47 10.70
N GLU A 17 -26.66 25.45 11.57
CA GLU A 17 -26.67 25.23 13.02
C GLU A 17 -27.93 24.46 13.44
N ASN A 18 -27.77 23.54 14.40
CA ASN A 18 -28.83 22.78 15.07
C ASN A 18 -29.50 21.61 14.31
N TYR A 19 -28.93 21.12 13.20
CA TYR A 19 -29.39 19.85 12.62
C TYR A 19 -29.07 18.65 13.53
N LYS A 20 -30.11 17.95 14.00
CA LYS A 20 -29.99 16.67 14.72
C LYS A 20 -29.74 15.48 13.78
N PHE A 21 -30.01 15.64 12.49
CA PHE A 21 -29.79 14.66 11.43
C PHE A 21 -29.33 15.37 10.16
N CYS A 22 -28.46 14.74 9.38
CA CYS A 22 -27.99 15.31 8.12
C CYS A 22 -29.08 15.21 7.04
N PRO A 23 -29.51 16.34 6.41
CA PRO A 23 -30.53 16.31 5.36
C PRO A 23 -30.06 15.65 4.06
N TYR A 24 -28.75 15.44 3.87
CA TYR A 24 -28.18 14.84 2.66
C TYR A 24 -27.99 13.33 2.75
N CYS A 25 -27.67 12.79 3.94
CA CYS A 25 -27.40 11.35 4.11
C CYS A 25 -28.27 10.65 5.17
N GLY A 26 -29.13 11.38 5.88
CA GLY A 26 -30.08 10.85 6.86
C GLY A 26 -29.48 10.39 8.20
N LYS A 27 -28.15 10.49 8.39
CA LYS A 27 -27.49 10.04 9.63
C LYS A 27 -27.63 11.06 10.78
N PRO A 28 -27.81 10.59 12.04
CA PRO A 28 -27.89 11.45 13.21
C PRO A 28 -26.59 12.21 13.46
N LEU A 29 -26.71 13.43 13.97
CA LEU A 29 -25.63 14.34 14.32
C LEU A 29 -25.74 14.56 15.83
N GLU A 30 -24.89 13.90 16.61
CA GLU A 30 -24.96 13.95 18.07
C GLU A 30 -24.75 15.38 18.59
N SER A 31 -25.67 15.81 19.45
CA SER A 31 -25.67 17.12 20.10
C SER A 31 -24.93 17.04 21.44
N SER A 32 -23.76 17.63 21.54
CA SER A 32 -23.12 17.93 22.83
C SER A 32 -23.03 19.44 22.99
N GLU A 33 -23.94 19.98 23.80
CA GLU A 33 -23.73 21.24 24.49
C GLU A 33 -22.56 21.08 25.48
N SER A 34 -21.82 22.17 25.69
CA SER A 34 -20.69 22.36 26.60
C SER A 34 -19.34 21.79 26.15
N ILE A 35 -18.44 22.68 25.71
CA ILE A 35 -17.10 22.92 26.26
C ILE A 35 -16.70 24.32 25.76
N GLU A 36 -17.01 25.35 26.54
CA GLU A 36 -16.24 26.60 26.53
C GLU A 36 -15.23 26.51 27.67
N LYS A 37 -13.96 26.25 27.33
CA LYS A 37 -12.77 26.70 28.07
C LYS A 37 -11.55 26.55 27.15
N PRO A 38 -10.61 27.51 27.14
CA PRO A 38 -9.44 27.48 26.26
C PRO A 38 -8.46 26.43 26.79
N ILE A 39 -8.26 25.36 26.04
CA ILE A 39 -7.30 24.31 26.37
C ILE A 39 -5.97 24.69 25.72
N SER A 40 -4.94 24.87 26.55
CA SER A 40 -3.57 25.09 26.12
C SER A 40 -3.07 23.90 25.29
N GLU A 41 -2.65 24.18 24.06
CA GLU A 41 -2.35 23.25 22.97
C GLU A 41 -1.18 22.26 23.20
N SER A 42 -0.56 22.22 24.38
CA SER A 42 0.70 21.48 24.57
C SER A 42 0.56 20.11 25.25
N ALA A 43 -0.47 19.89 26.08
CA ALA A 43 -0.59 18.67 26.88
C ALA A 43 -1.54 17.61 26.27
N VAL A 44 -2.67 18.04 25.72
CA VAL A 44 -3.71 17.12 25.20
C VAL A 44 -3.25 16.37 23.95
N VAL A 45 -2.41 17.00 23.12
CA VAL A 45 -1.83 16.34 21.93
C VAL A 45 -0.90 15.20 22.34
N LYS A 46 -0.16 15.33 23.45
CA LYS A 46 0.76 14.29 23.91
C LYS A 46 0.02 13.06 24.46
N GLU A 47 -1.00 13.26 25.28
CA GLU A 47 -1.79 12.13 25.82
C GLU A 47 -2.58 11.39 24.75
N HIS A 48 -3.10 12.08 23.73
CA HIS A 48 -3.81 11.41 22.63
C HIS A 48 -2.86 10.62 21.72
N ILE A 49 -1.63 11.12 21.48
CA ILE A 49 -0.58 10.38 20.75
C ILE A 49 -0.12 9.16 21.56
N GLN A 50 0.01 9.28 22.89
CA GLN A 50 0.39 8.18 23.78
C GLN A 50 -0.67 7.07 23.81
N GLN A 51 -1.96 7.41 23.78
CA GLN A 51 -3.04 6.41 23.72
C GLN A 51 -3.18 5.72 22.35
N ILE A 52 -2.60 6.28 21.28
CA ILE A 52 -2.57 5.67 19.95
C ILE A 52 -1.41 4.66 19.83
N SER A 53 -0.30 4.86 20.54
CA SER A 53 0.86 3.95 20.51
C SER A 53 0.61 2.61 21.20
N ASP A 54 -0.34 2.56 22.14
CA ASP A 54 -0.57 1.39 23.00
C ASP A 54 -1.66 0.42 22.49
N ARG A 55 -2.29 0.73 21.36
CA ARG A 55 -3.20 -0.23 20.71
C ARG A 55 -2.38 -1.29 20.00
N PRO A 56 -2.67 -2.60 20.18
CA PRO A 56 -1.99 -3.64 19.42
C PRO A 56 -2.19 -3.35 17.94
N LYS A 57 -1.09 -3.16 17.21
CA LYS A 57 -1.12 -3.02 15.75
C LYS A 57 -1.66 -4.34 15.21
N GLU A 58 -2.92 -4.36 14.76
CA GLU A 58 -3.49 -5.50 14.03
C GLU A 58 -2.56 -5.86 12.87
N GLU A 59 -1.85 -6.99 12.96
CA GLU A 59 -0.94 -7.40 11.90
C GLU A 59 -1.74 -7.87 10.67
N PHE A 60 -1.23 -7.51 9.48
CA PHE A 60 -1.82 -7.97 8.23
C PHE A 60 -1.66 -9.48 8.09
N SER A 61 -2.75 -10.18 7.75
CA SER A 61 -2.77 -11.64 7.54
C SER A 61 -3.52 -12.02 6.27
N LEU A 62 -3.50 -13.31 5.91
CA LEU A 62 -4.19 -13.81 4.70
C LEU A 62 -5.69 -13.56 4.68
N SER A 63 -6.33 -13.37 5.85
CA SER A 63 -7.77 -13.11 5.96
C SER A 63 -8.18 -11.76 5.36
N TYR A 64 -7.25 -10.80 5.29
CA TYR A 64 -7.48 -9.49 4.66
C TYR A 64 -7.53 -9.57 3.13
N ILE A 65 -7.10 -10.69 2.54
CA ILE A 65 -6.99 -10.87 1.09
C ILE A 65 -8.30 -11.45 0.54
N PRO A 66 -9.07 -10.71 -0.29
CA PRO A 66 -10.31 -11.20 -0.87
C PRO A 66 -10.11 -12.47 -1.70
N ARG A 67 -11.11 -13.36 -1.70
CA ARG A 67 -11.09 -14.56 -2.55
C ARG A 67 -11.07 -14.18 -4.02
N GLY A 68 -10.13 -14.77 -4.77
CA GLY A 68 -10.02 -14.61 -6.21
C GLY A 68 -10.93 -15.55 -6.99
N LYS A 69 -10.92 -15.40 -8.31
CA LYS A 69 -11.63 -16.32 -9.22
C LYS A 69 -11.03 -17.72 -9.13
N PRO A 70 -11.86 -18.78 -9.09
CA PRO A 70 -11.35 -20.14 -9.01
C PRO A 70 -10.55 -20.51 -10.25
N GLU A 71 -9.42 -21.18 -10.05
CA GLU A 71 -8.64 -21.85 -11.09
C GLU A 71 -9.23 -23.24 -11.41
N PRO A 72 -8.94 -23.80 -12.59
CA PRO A 72 -9.34 -25.17 -12.94
C PRO A 72 -8.78 -26.22 -11.96
N LYS A 73 -9.53 -27.30 -11.71
CA LYS A 73 -9.20 -28.36 -10.72
C LYS A 73 -7.90 -29.15 -10.98
N LYS A 74 -7.15 -28.87 -12.05
CA LYS A 74 -5.94 -29.64 -12.45
C LYS A 74 -4.77 -28.76 -12.87
N VAL A 75 -4.61 -27.58 -12.26
CA VAL A 75 -3.46 -26.72 -12.54
C VAL A 75 -2.19 -27.31 -11.93
N LYS A 76 -1.12 -27.36 -12.72
CA LYS A 76 0.24 -27.63 -12.25
C LYS A 76 1.08 -26.38 -12.29
N ARG A 77 1.90 -26.13 -11.27
CA ARG A 77 2.79 -24.95 -11.19
C ARG A 77 4.25 -25.42 -11.14
N LYS A 78 5.15 -24.63 -11.70
CA LYS A 78 6.59 -24.93 -11.59
C LYS A 78 7.03 -24.73 -10.15
N VAL A 79 7.83 -25.65 -9.61
CA VAL A 79 8.35 -25.60 -8.25
C VAL A 79 9.86 -25.69 -8.25
N LYS A 80 10.51 -24.79 -7.49
CA LYS A 80 11.94 -24.81 -7.19
C LYS A 80 12.11 -24.57 -5.69
N VAL A 81 13.06 -25.27 -5.06
CA VAL A 81 13.43 -25.01 -3.67
C VAL A 81 14.90 -24.67 -3.59
N THR A 82 15.23 -23.48 -3.10
CA THR A 82 16.60 -23.01 -2.84
C THR A 82 17.05 -23.41 -1.43
N GLY A 83 18.36 -23.53 -1.17
CA GLY A 83 18.91 -23.79 0.17
C GLY A 83 18.93 -25.26 0.59
N VAL A 84 18.35 -26.17 -0.21
CA VAL A 84 18.28 -27.61 0.09
C VAL A 84 18.81 -28.49 -1.03
N ASP A 85 19.29 -29.68 -0.68
CA ASP A 85 19.63 -30.74 -1.64
C ASP A 85 18.38 -31.48 -2.18
N LYS A 86 18.60 -32.56 -2.95
CA LYS A 86 17.52 -33.39 -3.52
C LYS A 86 16.73 -34.16 -2.46
N ASP A 87 17.34 -34.40 -1.30
CA ASP A 87 16.74 -35.07 -0.16
C ASP A 87 16.08 -34.09 0.83
N LEU A 88 16.00 -32.80 0.44
CA LEU A 88 15.42 -31.70 1.20
C LEU A 88 16.19 -31.32 2.46
N ARG A 89 17.47 -31.69 2.55
CA ARG A 89 18.33 -31.28 3.68
C ARG A 89 18.95 -29.93 3.38
N PHE A 90 19.00 -29.06 4.41
CA PHE A 90 19.64 -27.76 4.27
C PHE A 90 21.13 -27.94 3.95
N ASN A 91 21.57 -27.29 2.88
CA ASN A 91 22.96 -27.28 2.45
C ASN A 91 23.41 -25.92 1.86
N GLY A 92 22.54 -24.90 1.90
CA GLY A 92 22.83 -23.57 1.37
C GLY A 92 22.97 -23.49 -0.16
N SER A 93 22.60 -24.54 -0.92
CA SER A 93 22.81 -24.61 -2.37
C SER A 93 21.86 -23.69 -3.16
N LYS A 94 22.17 -23.50 -4.46
CA LYS A 94 21.33 -22.75 -5.42
C LYS A 94 19.94 -23.36 -5.66
N GLY A 95 19.69 -24.54 -5.12
CA GLY A 95 18.40 -25.19 -5.09
C GLY A 95 18.18 -26.28 -6.12
N THR A 96 17.09 -27.02 -5.89
CA THR A 96 16.63 -28.13 -6.72
C THR A 96 15.34 -27.73 -7.44
N LYS A 97 15.26 -28.03 -8.74
CA LYS A 97 14.04 -27.87 -9.54
C LYS A 97 13.21 -29.15 -9.47
N PHE A 98 11.95 -29.05 -9.06
CA PHE A 98 11.04 -30.19 -8.92
C PHE A 98 10.04 -30.32 -10.09
N GLY A 99 10.18 -29.49 -11.12
CA GLY A 99 9.30 -29.52 -12.29
C GLY A 99 7.93 -28.92 -12.01
N LYS A 100 6.89 -29.44 -12.68
CA LYS A 100 5.51 -28.94 -12.54
C LYS A 100 4.72 -29.87 -11.61
N LEU A 101 4.34 -29.37 -10.44
CA LEU A 101 3.60 -30.11 -9.41
C LEU A 101 2.13 -29.67 -9.36
N THR A 102 1.25 -30.59 -8.98
CA THR A 102 -0.11 -30.30 -8.52
C THR A 102 -0.10 -29.65 -7.14
N LEU A 103 -1.24 -29.13 -6.69
CA LEU A 103 -1.36 -28.55 -5.35
C LEU A 103 -0.93 -29.54 -4.26
N ASN A 104 -1.46 -30.77 -4.26
CA ASN A 104 -1.16 -31.76 -3.22
C ASN A 104 0.32 -32.15 -3.22
N GLU A 105 0.93 -32.31 -4.39
CA GLU A 105 2.36 -32.60 -4.50
C GLU A 105 3.22 -31.43 -3.99
N ALA A 106 2.82 -30.19 -4.25
CA ALA A 106 3.53 -29.00 -3.78
C ALA A 106 3.42 -28.82 -2.26
N LEU A 107 2.22 -29.04 -1.68
CA LEU A 107 2.03 -29.00 -0.23
C LEU A 107 2.85 -30.09 0.47
N ALA A 108 2.76 -31.34 0.00
CA ALA A 108 3.54 -32.44 0.57
C ALA A 108 5.07 -32.21 0.45
N LEU A 109 5.53 -31.56 -0.62
CA LEU A 109 6.92 -31.16 -0.76
C LEU A 109 7.30 -30.07 0.26
N PHE A 110 6.46 -29.04 0.41
CA PHE A 110 6.69 -27.94 1.34
C PHE A 110 6.70 -28.42 2.80
N GLU A 111 5.78 -29.32 3.18
CA GLU A 111 5.69 -29.91 4.51
C GLU A 111 6.93 -30.69 4.95
N ARG A 112 7.67 -31.24 3.99
CA ARG A 112 8.91 -32.00 4.22
C ARG A 112 10.15 -31.12 4.33
N LEU A 113 10.04 -29.82 4.05
CA LEU A 113 11.17 -28.91 4.20
C LEU A 113 11.54 -28.72 5.67
N PRO A 114 12.81 -28.41 5.96
CA PRO A 114 13.20 -27.98 7.30
C PRO A 114 12.37 -26.76 7.72
N ARG A 115 11.98 -26.76 9.01
CA ARG A 115 11.23 -25.65 9.63
C ARG A 115 12.12 -24.74 10.46
N GLU A 116 13.38 -25.12 10.63
CA GLU A 116 14.40 -24.38 11.34
C GLU A 116 15.72 -24.55 10.59
N TYR A 117 16.61 -23.57 10.68
CA TYR A 117 17.96 -23.68 10.14
C TYR A 117 18.82 -24.50 11.10
N PRO A 118 19.48 -25.58 10.64
CA PRO A 118 20.40 -26.33 11.49
C PRO A 118 21.67 -25.52 11.82
N TYR A 119 22.06 -24.61 10.91
CA TYR A 119 23.08 -23.58 11.08
C TYR A 119 22.83 -22.49 10.03
N PHE A 120 23.13 -21.23 10.35
CA PHE A 120 23.05 -20.12 9.39
C PHE A 120 24.45 -19.65 9.03
N SER A 121 24.72 -19.49 7.75
CA SER A 121 25.93 -18.85 7.22
C SER A 121 25.49 -17.75 6.27
N GLU A 122 26.13 -16.57 6.35
CA GLU A 122 25.81 -15.43 5.50
C GLU A 122 26.01 -15.74 4.00
N ASP A 123 26.92 -16.67 3.68
CA ASP A 123 27.22 -17.10 2.31
C ASP A 123 26.26 -18.19 1.79
N ALA A 124 25.41 -18.75 2.65
CA ALA A 124 24.48 -19.82 2.29
C ALA A 124 23.19 -19.26 1.70
N ASN A 125 22.69 -19.89 0.63
CA ASN A 125 21.36 -19.53 0.14
C ASN A 125 20.28 -19.97 1.15
N PRO A 126 19.30 -19.12 1.47
CA PRO A 126 18.22 -19.47 2.40
C PRO A 126 17.32 -20.56 1.82
N ILE A 127 16.57 -21.23 2.70
CA ILE A 127 15.50 -22.15 2.29
C ILE A 127 14.37 -21.31 1.72
N VAL A 128 14.15 -21.41 0.40
CA VAL A 128 13.10 -20.66 -0.29
C VAL A 128 12.33 -21.58 -1.22
N PHE A 129 11.03 -21.72 -0.97
CA PHE A 129 10.10 -22.43 -1.83
C PHE A 129 9.50 -21.46 -2.85
N GLU A 130 9.77 -21.69 -4.14
CA GLU A 130 9.39 -20.80 -5.24
C GLU A 130 8.39 -21.47 -6.17
N LEU A 131 7.29 -20.77 -6.46
CA LEU A 131 6.26 -21.16 -7.41
C LEU A 131 6.31 -20.29 -8.67
N ASN A 132 6.17 -20.93 -9.84
CA ASN A 132 6.07 -20.27 -11.15
C ASN A 132 7.15 -19.21 -11.38
N ASP A 133 8.42 -19.62 -11.30
CA ASP A 133 9.56 -18.76 -11.61
C ASP A 133 9.59 -17.48 -10.72
N GLY A 134 9.19 -17.62 -9.45
CA GLY A 134 9.23 -16.54 -8.46
C GLY A 134 7.94 -15.73 -8.30
N ALA A 135 6.84 -16.14 -8.96
CA ALA A 135 5.53 -15.53 -8.81
C ALA A 135 5.07 -15.46 -7.34
N LEU A 136 5.29 -16.54 -6.60
CA LEU A 136 5.17 -16.61 -5.14
C LEU A 136 6.46 -17.25 -4.57
N ARG A 137 7.01 -16.67 -3.51
CA ARG A 137 8.18 -17.19 -2.81
C ARG A 137 7.89 -17.24 -1.32
N ILE A 138 8.28 -18.34 -0.69
CA ILE A 138 8.12 -18.55 0.75
C ILE A 138 9.49 -18.92 1.31
N GLY A 139 10.12 -17.97 1.98
CA GLY A 139 11.45 -18.12 2.57
C GLY A 139 11.37 -18.42 4.06
N LEU A 140 12.09 -19.42 4.54
CA LEU A 140 12.27 -19.65 5.96
C LEU A 140 13.20 -18.58 6.54
N ARG A 141 12.83 -18.03 7.69
CA ARG A 141 13.62 -17.05 8.45
C ARG A 141 14.36 -17.71 9.60
N THR A 142 15.33 -16.98 10.16
CA THR A 142 16.12 -17.44 11.30
C THR A 142 15.31 -17.58 12.60
N ASP A 143 14.17 -16.91 12.69
CA ASP A 143 13.21 -16.99 13.80
C ASP A 143 12.23 -18.19 13.68
N GLY A 144 12.39 -19.05 12.66
CA GLY A 144 11.51 -20.19 12.40
C GLY A 144 10.18 -19.83 11.72
N GLN A 145 9.94 -18.55 11.45
CA GLN A 145 8.78 -18.08 10.68
C GLN A 145 9.10 -17.99 9.18
N TYR A 146 8.11 -17.63 8.38
CA TYR A 146 8.22 -17.54 6.95
C TYR A 146 8.02 -16.11 6.45
N GLN A 147 8.89 -15.66 5.55
CA GLN A 147 8.64 -14.48 4.73
C GLN A 147 7.95 -14.92 3.44
N ILE A 148 6.76 -14.40 3.18
CA ILE A 148 6.00 -14.64 1.95
C ILE A 148 6.11 -13.40 1.07
N THR A 149 6.70 -13.56 -0.11
CA THR A 149 6.83 -12.50 -1.12
C THR A 149 6.18 -12.94 -2.43
N SER A 150 5.78 -11.97 -3.24
CA SER A 150 5.11 -12.21 -4.51
C SER A 150 5.50 -11.14 -5.52
N VAL A 151 5.34 -11.46 -6.81
CA VAL A 151 5.43 -10.46 -7.87
C VAL A 151 4.10 -10.26 -8.59
N LEU A 152 3.83 -9.04 -9.03
CA LEU A 152 2.65 -8.66 -9.81
C LEU A 152 3.10 -7.97 -11.11
N PRO A 153 2.86 -8.58 -12.29
CA PRO A 153 3.13 -7.91 -13.56
C PRO A 153 2.08 -6.82 -13.83
N ILE A 154 2.54 -5.59 -14.09
CA ILE A 154 1.70 -4.45 -14.45
C ILE A 154 2.29 -3.74 -15.66
N ARG A 155 1.58 -3.74 -16.80
CA ARG A 155 1.89 -2.92 -18.00
C ARG A 155 3.39 -2.88 -18.39
N GLY A 156 4.03 -4.05 -18.47
CA GLY A 156 5.44 -4.17 -18.87
C GLY A 156 6.46 -3.95 -17.75
N THR A 157 6.02 -3.69 -16.52
CA THR A 157 6.85 -3.76 -15.31
C THR A 157 6.42 -4.94 -14.42
N VAL A 158 7.29 -5.31 -13.48
CA VAL A 158 7.02 -6.33 -12.47
C VAL A 158 7.24 -5.70 -11.11
N ILE A 159 6.20 -5.71 -10.28
CA ILE A 159 6.25 -5.19 -8.91
C ILE A 159 6.48 -6.36 -7.95
N GLY A 160 7.58 -6.37 -7.22
CA GLY A 160 7.81 -7.30 -6.11
C GLY A 160 7.29 -6.72 -4.81
N PHE A 161 6.66 -7.53 -3.96
CA PHE A 161 6.16 -7.08 -2.67
C PHE A 161 6.22 -8.18 -1.62
N THR A 162 6.42 -7.78 -0.37
CA THR A 162 6.25 -8.66 0.79
C THR A 162 4.79 -8.73 1.18
N LEU A 163 4.23 -9.93 1.14
CA LEU A 163 2.88 -10.21 1.59
C LEU A 163 2.82 -10.28 3.11
N LEU A 164 3.59 -11.21 3.68
CA LEU A 164 3.73 -11.44 5.12
C LEU A 164 5.21 -11.53 5.48
N GLU A 165 5.64 -10.78 6.48
CA GLU A 165 7.03 -10.79 6.93
C GLU A 165 7.29 -11.93 7.93
N HIS A 166 6.31 -12.21 8.79
CA HIS A 166 6.38 -13.14 9.93
C HIS A 166 5.26 -14.18 9.86
N ALA A 167 5.11 -14.84 8.71
CA ALA A 167 4.05 -15.81 8.51
C ALA A 167 4.29 -17.09 9.29
N SER A 168 3.22 -17.63 9.87
CA SER A 168 3.21 -18.99 10.40
C SER A 168 3.31 -20.05 9.29
N PHE A 169 3.60 -21.29 9.68
CA PHE A 169 3.59 -22.43 8.77
C PHE A 169 2.22 -22.62 8.09
N GLU A 170 1.13 -22.45 8.85
CA GLU A 170 -0.24 -22.55 8.32
C GLU A 170 -0.56 -21.44 7.31
N GLU A 171 -0.06 -20.23 7.53
CA GLU A 171 -0.19 -19.15 6.55
C GLU A 171 0.64 -19.42 5.29
N ALA A 172 1.82 -20.03 5.42
CA ALA A 172 2.59 -20.46 4.26
C ALA A 172 1.82 -21.50 3.42
N LEU A 173 1.24 -22.53 4.07
CA LEU A 173 0.38 -23.51 3.40
C LEU A 173 -0.84 -22.85 2.76
N GLY A 174 -1.51 -21.96 3.48
CA GLY A 174 -2.65 -21.20 2.98
C GLY A 174 -2.31 -20.34 1.76
N ALA A 175 -1.12 -19.73 1.73
CA ALA A 175 -0.66 -18.96 0.57
C ALA A 175 -0.42 -19.85 -0.65
N ILE A 176 0.21 -21.03 -0.47
CA ILE A 176 0.39 -22.02 -1.54
C ILE A 176 -0.97 -22.47 -2.09
N GLU A 177 -1.89 -22.84 -1.20
CA GLU A 177 -3.22 -23.29 -1.57
C GLU A 177 -3.97 -22.25 -2.40
N ARG A 178 -4.00 -21.01 -1.91
CA ARG A 178 -4.68 -19.91 -2.60
C ARG A 178 -4.03 -19.59 -3.95
N PHE A 179 -2.70 -19.64 -4.05
CA PHE A 179 -2.01 -19.43 -5.32
C PHE A 179 -2.35 -20.49 -6.39
N TYR A 180 -2.60 -21.74 -5.97
CA TYR A 180 -3.08 -22.79 -6.88
C TYR A 180 -4.56 -22.67 -7.23
N LYS A 181 -5.40 -22.27 -6.25
CA LYS A 181 -6.86 -22.27 -6.39
C LYS A 181 -7.43 -20.97 -6.93
N GLU A 182 -6.72 -19.85 -6.86
CA GLU A 182 -7.25 -18.52 -7.16
C GLU A 182 -6.38 -17.82 -8.21
N LYS A 183 -6.94 -17.54 -9.39
CA LYS A 183 -6.23 -16.95 -10.54
C LYS A 183 -5.66 -15.58 -10.23
N ASP A 184 -6.41 -14.80 -9.44
CA ASP A 184 -6.10 -13.41 -9.13
C ASP A 184 -5.47 -13.26 -7.73
N PHE A 185 -4.94 -14.33 -7.12
CA PHE A 185 -4.43 -14.31 -5.74
C PHE A 185 -3.37 -13.22 -5.52
N CYS A 186 -2.28 -13.21 -6.31
CA CYS A 186 -1.21 -12.21 -6.17
C CYS A 186 -1.71 -10.77 -6.37
N LYS A 187 -2.63 -10.56 -7.32
CA LYS A 187 -3.27 -9.27 -7.56
C LYS A 187 -4.09 -8.83 -6.33
N ASN A 188 -4.94 -9.71 -5.82
CA ASN A 188 -5.75 -9.44 -4.64
C ASN A 188 -4.91 -9.21 -3.38
N ALA A 189 -3.82 -9.97 -3.23
CA ALA A 189 -2.87 -9.90 -2.13
C ALA A 189 -2.17 -8.54 -2.10
N TYR A 190 -1.65 -8.10 -3.26
CA TYR A 190 -1.07 -6.77 -3.44
C TYR A 190 -2.05 -5.68 -3.01
N TYR A 191 -3.26 -5.67 -3.58
CA TYR A 191 -4.24 -4.61 -3.26
C TYR A 191 -4.75 -4.65 -1.83
N ALA A 192 -4.82 -5.82 -1.21
CA ALA A 192 -5.17 -5.93 0.20
C ALA A 192 -4.08 -5.34 1.08
N LYS A 193 -2.81 -5.61 0.76
CA LYS A 193 -1.65 -5.04 1.46
C LYS A 193 -1.61 -3.52 1.32
N GLU A 194 -1.81 -2.99 0.11
CA GLU A 194 -1.86 -1.55 -0.13
C GLU A 194 -2.95 -0.86 0.71
N ARG A 195 -4.17 -1.40 0.71
CA ARG A 195 -5.27 -0.84 1.53
C ARG A 195 -4.98 -0.93 3.02
N TYR A 196 -4.30 -1.98 3.46
CA TYR A 196 -3.93 -2.13 4.86
C TYR A 196 -2.88 -1.08 5.25
N LEU A 197 -1.82 -0.92 4.46
CA LEU A 197 -0.77 0.08 4.69
C LEU A 197 -1.36 1.49 4.66
N GLU A 198 -2.21 1.79 3.69
CA GLU A 198 -2.91 3.08 3.59
C GLU A 198 -3.72 3.38 4.86
N LYS A 199 -4.48 2.41 5.36
CA LYS A 199 -5.23 2.59 6.63
C LYS A 199 -4.31 2.87 7.82
N GLN A 200 -3.15 2.22 7.89
CA GLN A 200 -2.19 2.47 8.97
C GLN A 200 -1.57 3.87 8.84
N GLU A 201 -1.11 4.23 7.65
CA GLU A 201 -0.48 5.53 7.40
C GLU A 201 -1.45 6.71 7.61
N VAL A 202 -2.72 6.55 7.22
CA VAL A 202 -3.78 7.53 7.50
C VAL A 202 -4.04 7.66 9.00
N ARG A 203 -4.08 6.55 9.74
CA ARG A 203 -4.21 6.57 11.21
C ARG A 203 -3.01 7.25 11.89
N GLU A 204 -1.81 7.05 11.34
CA GLU A 204 -0.57 7.68 11.80
C GLU A 204 -0.44 9.14 11.35
N GLY A 205 -1.40 9.67 10.55
CA GLY A 205 -1.40 11.05 10.09
C GLY A 205 -0.26 11.39 9.12
N LYS A 206 0.32 10.39 8.45
CA LYS A 206 1.49 10.56 7.56
C LYS A 206 1.19 11.47 6.37
N TYR A 207 -0.06 11.49 5.88
CA TYR A 207 -0.49 12.31 4.76
C TYR A 207 -1.98 12.65 4.80
N LEU A 208 -2.34 13.73 4.11
CA LEU A 208 -3.70 14.16 3.80
C LEU A 208 -4.27 13.48 2.55
N LEU A 209 -3.40 13.06 1.62
CA LEU A 209 -3.76 12.31 0.40
C LEU A 209 -2.58 11.45 -0.07
N LYS A 210 -2.82 10.15 -0.33
CA LYS A 210 -1.87 9.25 -1.00
C LYS A 210 -2.28 9.03 -2.44
N MET A 211 -1.37 9.27 -3.36
CA MET A 211 -1.58 9.12 -4.80
C MET A 211 -0.57 8.10 -5.34
N PRO A 212 -0.97 6.82 -5.52
CA PRO A 212 -0.10 5.83 -6.15
C PRO A 212 0.13 6.20 -7.61
N GLY A 213 1.38 6.21 -8.07
CA GLY A 213 1.72 6.61 -9.43
C GLY A 213 3.01 5.99 -9.96
N ILE A 214 3.29 6.19 -11.24
CA ILE A 214 4.64 6.01 -11.76
C ILE A 214 5.14 7.37 -12.22
N PHE A 215 6.32 7.70 -11.73
CA PHE A 215 7.09 8.84 -12.16
C PHE A 215 7.68 8.54 -13.51
N VAL A 216 7.28 9.31 -14.51
CA VAL A 216 8.03 9.41 -15.74
C VAL A 216 8.73 10.76 -15.68
N ARG A 217 10.05 10.77 -15.50
CA ARG A 217 10.82 12.01 -15.60
C ARG A 217 10.77 12.47 -17.07
N TYR A 218 10.65 13.78 -17.28
CA TYR A 218 10.37 14.40 -18.60
C TYR A 218 11.50 14.21 -19.64
N ASP A 219 12.61 13.60 -19.26
CA ASP A 219 13.69 13.15 -20.16
C ASP A 219 13.46 11.75 -20.75
N GLY A 220 12.32 11.10 -20.45
CA GLY A 220 11.86 9.89 -21.16
C GLY A 220 12.48 8.57 -20.69
N ASP A 221 13.57 8.61 -19.93
CA ASP A 221 14.38 7.41 -19.66
C ASP A 221 14.16 6.78 -18.27
N VAL A 222 13.53 7.49 -17.32
CA VAL A 222 13.37 6.97 -15.96
C VAL A 222 11.89 6.81 -15.59
N LYS A 223 11.47 5.55 -15.45
CA LYS A 223 10.17 5.14 -14.92
C LYS A 223 10.35 4.66 -13.48
N ILE A 224 10.08 5.52 -12.50
CA ILE A 224 10.14 5.14 -11.08
C ILE A 224 8.73 4.90 -10.58
N PRO A 225 8.35 3.66 -10.22
CA PRO A 225 7.13 3.48 -9.44
C PRO A 225 7.33 4.13 -8.06
N SER A 226 6.54 5.15 -7.74
CA SER A 226 6.64 5.86 -6.47
C SER A 226 5.28 6.42 -6.08
N VAL A 227 5.11 6.78 -4.82
CA VAL A 227 3.85 7.31 -4.33
C VAL A 227 4.03 8.79 -4.02
N LEU A 228 3.11 9.61 -4.52
CA LEU A 228 3.05 11.02 -4.19
C LEU A 228 2.12 11.20 -2.99
N TYR A 229 2.63 11.87 -1.97
CA TYR A 229 1.92 12.17 -0.75
C TYR A 229 1.67 13.66 -0.67
N LEU A 230 0.44 14.05 -0.39
CA LEU A 230 0.13 15.38 0.09
C LEU A 230 0.18 15.34 1.61
N THR A 231 1.14 16.01 2.22
CA THR A 231 1.27 16.13 3.68
C THR A 231 0.71 17.48 4.16
N ALA A 232 0.74 17.72 5.47
CA ALA A 232 0.43 19.03 6.02
C ALA A 232 1.41 20.13 5.53
N LYS A 233 2.64 19.74 5.14
CA LYS A 233 3.73 20.63 4.73
C LYS A 233 3.75 20.91 3.22
N GLY A 234 3.26 20.00 2.39
CA GLY A 234 3.29 20.17 0.95
C GLY A 234 3.06 18.87 0.18
N LEU A 235 3.45 18.85 -1.09
CA LEU A 235 3.58 17.62 -1.86
C LEU A 235 4.97 17.05 -1.63
N GLU A 236 5.00 15.84 -1.07
CA GLU A 236 6.20 15.09 -0.77
C GLU A 236 6.19 13.78 -1.56
N PHE A 237 7.38 13.39 -2.02
CA PHE A 237 7.59 12.10 -2.64
C PHE A 237 8.19 11.16 -1.61
N TYR A 238 7.55 10.02 -1.43
CA TYR A 238 8.19 8.94 -0.69
C TYR A 238 8.33 7.74 -1.61
N GLY A 239 9.52 7.16 -1.59
CA GLY A 239 9.69 5.78 -2.01
C GLY A 239 8.80 4.93 -1.11
N HIS A 240 7.98 4.09 -1.72
CA HIS A 240 7.11 3.21 -0.93
C HIS A 240 8.00 2.29 -0.10
N GLU A 241 8.01 2.46 1.23
CA GLU A 241 8.65 1.51 2.13
C GLU A 241 7.96 0.16 1.92
N GLY A 242 8.67 -0.78 1.30
CA GLY A 242 8.24 -2.18 1.17
C GLY A 242 8.04 -2.76 -0.23
N ILE A 243 8.23 -2.01 -1.34
CA ILE A 243 7.78 -2.50 -2.66
C ILE A 243 8.78 -2.34 -3.82
N TYR A 244 9.89 -1.62 -3.68
CA TYR A 244 10.78 -1.39 -4.82
C TYR A 244 12.23 -1.70 -4.49
N TYR A 245 12.80 -2.69 -5.18
CA TYR A 245 14.24 -2.93 -5.21
C TYR A 245 14.94 -1.63 -5.62
N SER A 246 15.68 -1.05 -4.67
CA SER A 246 16.86 -0.19 -4.88
C SER A 246 16.78 0.87 -5.98
N MET A 247 15.65 1.57 -6.12
CA MET A 247 15.64 2.79 -6.93
C MET A 247 15.89 3.97 -5.99
N GLU A 248 17.10 4.53 -6.07
CA GLU A 248 17.40 5.80 -5.41
C GLU A 248 16.43 6.86 -5.94
N ILE A 249 15.69 7.45 -5.01
CA ILE A 249 14.86 8.61 -5.30
C ILE A 249 15.83 9.72 -5.75
N PRO A 250 15.67 10.32 -6.94
CA PRO A 250 16.55 11.40 -7.36
C PRO A 250 16.55 12.50 -6.30
N GLU A 251 17.73 12.89 -5.82
CA GLU A 251 17.89 13.93 -4.78
C GLU A 251 17.22 15.26 -5.17
N ASN A 252 16.99 15.46 -6.47
CA ASN A 252 16.38 16.65 -7.06
C ASN A 252 14.88 16.50 -7.37
N LEU A 253 14.16 15.59 -6.72
CA LEU A 253 12.70 15.59 -6.85
C LEU A 253 12.14 16.90 -6.27
N PRO A 254 11.29 17.63 -7.02
CA PRO A 254 10.82 18.92 -6.59
C PRO A 254 9.87 18.78 -5.39
N TYR A 255 10.28 19.26 -4.22
CA TYR A 255 9.36 19.51 -3.12
C TYR A 255 8.49 20.72 -3.46
N PHE A 256 7.17 20.58 -3.31
CA PHE A 256 6.27 21.72 -3.47
C PHE A 256 5.69 22.07 -2.11
N ALA A 257 6.21 23.15 -1.51
CA ALA A 257 5.62 23.73 -0.32
C ALA A 257 4.13 23.99 -0.54
N ARG A 258 3.32 23.72 0.48
CA ARG A 258 1.86 23.84 0.42
C ARG A 258 1.41 25.22 -0.07
N GLU A 259 2.11 26.26 0.35
CA GLU A 259 1.84 27.67 0.02
C GLU A 259 2.13 27.98 -1.47
N GLY A 260 3.03 27.21 -2.08
CA GLY A 260 3.40 27.30 -3.49
C GLY A 260 2.36 26.65 -4.42
N ILE A 261 1.55 25.71 -3.94
CA ILE A 261 0.58 24.98 -4.78
C ILE A 261 -0.62 25.88 -5.08
N ARG A 262 -0.84 26.18 -6.37
CA ARG A 262 -1.94 27.06 -6.82
C ARG A 262 -3.12 26.29 -7.39
N ARG A 263 -2.87 25.17 -8.07
CA ARG A 263 -3.92 24.37 -8.71
C ARG A 263 -3.47 22.95 -8.94
N ILE A 264 -4.40 22.01 -8.76
CA ILE A 264 -4.25 20.61 -9.17
C ILE A 264 -5.39 20.29 -10.14
N LYS A 265 -5.07 19.73 -11.30
CA LYS A 265 -6.04 19.31 -12.33
C LYS A 265 -5.84 17.85 -12.67
N PHE A 266 -6.89 17.06 -12.59
CA PHE A 266 -6.86 15.66 -12.98
C PHE A 266 -7.46 15.46 -14.37
N ASN A 267 -6.82 14.62 -15.18
CA ASN A 267 -7.29 14.15 -16.47
C ASN A 267 -7.49 12.64 -16.40
N LYS A 268 -8.72 12.22 -16.11
CA LYS A 268 -9.08 10.80 -15.96
C LYS A 268 -8.79 9.97 -17.21
N LYS A 269 -9.11 10.50 -18.40
CA LYS A 269 -8.95 9.77 -19.67
C LYS A 269 -7.50 9.42 -19.97
N ARG A 270 -6.57 10.30 -19.60
CA ARG A 270 -5.14 10.10 -19.81
C ARG A 270 -4.41 9.61 -18.57
N THR A 271 -5.14 9.32 -17.49
CA THR A 271 -4.55 8.99 -16.19
C THR A 271 -3.47 10.00 -15.82
N GLU A 272 -3.74 11.29 -15.95
CA GLU A 272 -2.76 12.37 -15.75
C GLU A 272 -3.19 13.31 -14.61
N MET A 273 -2.23 13.89 -13.89
CA MET A 273 -2.46 15.02 -12.98
C MET A 273 -1.50 16.16 -13.29
N GLU A 274 -2.03 17.36 -13.55
CA GLU A 274 -1.23 18.57 -13.71
C GLU A 274 -1.27 19.38 -12.39
N VAL A 275 -0.10 19.69 -11.83
CA VAL A 275 0.08 20.56 -10.68
C VAL A 275 0.69 21.87 -11.15
N THR A 276 0.01 22.98 -10.87
CA THR A 276 0.53 24.34 -11.05
C THR A 276 1.04 24.86 -9.72
N TYR A 277 2.29 25.30 -9.69
CA TYR A 277 2.96 25.76 -8.47
C TYR A 277 3.70 27.08 -8.68
N VAL A 278 4.09 27.70 -7.58
CA VAL A 278 5.01 28.83 -7.49
C VAL A 278 6.16 28.36 -6.61
N ASP A 279 7.40 28.40 -7.12
CA ASP A 279 8.58 28.06 -6.33
C ASP A 279 8.97 29.18 -5.35
N ASP A 280 9.99 28.92 -4.53
CA ASP A 280 10.50 29.86 -3.53
C ASP A 280 11.02 31.17 -4.15
N SER A 281 11.37 31.17 -5.45
CA SER A 281 11.76 32.36 -6.19
C SER A 281 10.57 33.18 -6.73
N GLY A 282 9.33 32.71 -6.50
CA GLY A 282 8.11 33.32 -7.03
C GLY A 282 7.80 32.94 -8.48
N LYS A 283 8.57 32.04 -9.10
CA LYS A 283 8.38 31.63 -10.49
C LYS A 283 7.27 30.58 -10.59
N LYS A 284 6.36 30.79 -11.54
CA LYS A 284 5.27 29.86 -11.82
C LYS A 284 5.77 28.68 -12.66
N GLY A 285 5.41 27.47 -12.26
CA GLY A 285 5.71 26.23 -12.97
C GLY A 285 4.49 25.33 -13.13
N LYS A 286 4.64 24.33 -14.00
CA LYS A 286 3.69 23.23 -14.18
C LYS A 286 4.42 21.90 -14.13
N PHE A 287 3.80 20.91 -13.51
CA PHE A 287 4.30 19.56 -13.43
C PHE A 287 3.17 18.58 -13.77
N THR A 288 3.44 17.56 -14.60
CA THR A 288 2.44 16.54 -14.97
C THR A 288 2.86 15.17 -14.46
N TYR A 289 1.94 14.51 -13.76
CA TYR A 289 2.03 13.13 -13.29
C TYR A 289 1.22 12.21 -14.18
N VAL A 290 1.66 10.97 -14.37
CA VAL A 290 0.92 9.93 -15.11
C VAL A 290 0.73 8.71 -14.20
N PHE A 291 -0.52 8.30 -13.98
CA PHE A 291 -0.89 7.12 -13.22
C PHE A 291 -0.90 5.89 -14.14
N LEU A 292 -0.32 4.78 -13.70
CA LEU A 292 -0.30 3.56 -14.51
C LEU A 292 -1.61 2.77 -14.48
N ILE A 293 -2.52 3.02 -13.55
CA ILE A 293 -3.68 2.16 -13.32
C ILE A 293 -4.96 2.99 -13.49
N PRO A 294 -5.69 2.85 -14.61
CA PRO A 294 -6.90 3.65 -14.88
C PRO A 294 -8.04 3.39 -13.89
N GLU A 295 -8.16 2.16 -13.40
CA GLU A 295 -9.20 1.72 -12.44
C GLU A 295 -9.05 2.37 -11.06
N GLU A 296 -7.87 2.93 -10.77
CA GLU A 296 -7.52 3.53 -9.49
C GLU A 296 -7.85 5.01 -9.41
N GLY A 297 -7.96 5.70 -10.56
CA GLY A 297 -8.38 7.09 -10.61
C GLY A 297 -9.62 7.32 -9.75
N ASP A 298 -10.64 6.45 -9.87
CA ASP A 298 -11.90 6.61 -9.14
C ASP A 298 -11.85 6.28 -7.64
N ARG A 299 -10.84 5.55 -7.15
CA ARG A 299 -10.75 5.15 -5.72
C ARG A 299 -9.95 6.13 -4.86
N TYR A 300 -8.94 6.80 -5.42
CA TYR A 300 -8.01 7.63 -4.64
C TYR A 300 -8.41 9.11 -4.52
N TYR A 301 -9.65 9.48 -4.87
CA TYR A 301 -10.16 10.85 -4.69
C TYR A 301 -10.73 11.13 -3.28
N GLN A 302 -10.31 10.41 -2.24
CA GLN A 302 -10.76 10.72 -0.89
C GLN A 302 -9.83 11.78 -0.27
N VAL A 303 -10.19 13.06 -0.45
CA VAL A 303 -9.53 14.17 0.22
C VAL A 303 -9.90 14.13 1.71
N LEU A 304 -8.94 13.79 2.56
CA LEU A 304 -9.11 13.78 4.02
C LEU A 304 -8.59 15.09 4.64
N SER A 305 -9.10 16.26 4.24
CA SER A 305 -9.01 17.43 5.13
C SER A 305 -9.93 18.59 4.73
N SER A 306 -10.49 19.25 5.76
CA SER A 306 -11.12 20.57 5.75
C SER A 306 -10.11 21.73 5.62
N HIS A 307 -8.81 21.45 5.48
CA HIS A 307 -7.73 22.42 5.66
C HIS A 307 -7.21 23.06 4.37
N PHE A 308 -7.87 22.93 3.22
CA PHE A 308 -7.49 23.69 2.02
C PHE A 308 -8.08 25.11 2.06
N PRO A 309 -7.31 26.17 2.37
CA PRO A 309 -7.80 27.54 2.31
C PRO A 309 -7.66 27.99 0.86
N GLY A 310 -8.64 27.63 0.05
CA GLY A 310 -8.63 27.85 -1.39
C GLY A 310 -9.33 26.70 -2.08
N LYS A 311 -10.33 27.01 -2.89
CA LYS A 311 -11.16 26.03 -3.59
C LYS A 311 -10.27 25.14 -4.47
N VAL A 312 -9.87 23.96 -3.98
CA VAL A 312 -9.45 22.88 -4.86
C VAL A 312 -10.70 22.41 -5.59
N LYS A 313 -10.98 23.03 -6.74
CA LYS A 313 -11.97 22.50 -7.67
C LYS A 313 -11.38 21.23 -8.26
N ILE A 314 -11.79 20.08 -7.72
CA ILE A 314 -11.70 18.79 -8.41
C ILE A 314 -12.69 18.87 -9.59
N GLY A 315 -12.26 19.49 -10.68
CA GLY A 315 -13.09 19.67 -11.86
C GLY A 315 -13.15 18.38 -12.67
N GLY A 316 -14.20 17.59 -12.47
CA GLY A 316 -14.68 16.65 -13.47
C GLY A 316 -15.60 17.39 -14.43
N TRP A 317 -15.21 17.51 -15.70
CA TRP A 317 -16.19 17.68 -16.77
C TRP A 317 -16.62 16.28 -17.19
N PHE A 318 -17.93 16.08 -17.23
CA PHE A 318 -18.59 14.88 -17.77
C PHE A 318 -18.13 14.60 -19.20
#